data_AF-A0A7S0IDQ2-F1
#
_entry.id   AF-A0A7S0IDQ2-F1
#
_cell.length_a   1.000
_cell.length_b   1.000
_cell.length_c   1.000
_cell.angle_alpha   90.00
_cell.angle_beta   90.00
_cell.angle_gamma   90.00
#
_symmetry.space_group_name_H-M   'P 1'
#
loop_
_entity.id
_entity.type
_entity.pdbx_description
1 polymer ?
#
loop_
_entity_poly.entity_id
_entity_poly.type
_entity_poly.pdbx_seq_one_letter_code
_entity_poly.pdbx_strand_id
1 'polypeptide(L)'
;SYADATRVLARLEGVPESDIEPLVAAKYNHLVCAQVYGSEGNQEKDDQMDELLMTFPHMSIVTAHFEDEDESTIPEHGIARPEGVRWYMTHRRAAFDARGAPIGIVSSHRIRLPGHAIVGEGKPENQNLGMALATGMYVQTIDMNQDAHLAEALKLRNVLAQFVGNTRLVGFPEQMITDRSGSV
;
A
#
# COMPACT_ATOMS: atom_id res chain seq x y z
N SER A 1 8.32 14.32 -4.38
CA SER A 1 7.82 13.38 -3.35
C SER A 1 8.56 13.58 -2.03
N TYR A 2 8.09 13.00 -0.91
CA TYR A 2 8.81 13.04 0.38
C TYR A 2 10.18 12.33 0.29
N ALA A 3 10.28 11.31 -0.56
CA ALA A 3 11.54 10.68 -0.94
C ALA A 3 12.51 11.69 -1.56
N ASP A 4 12.07 12.50 -2.53
CA ASP A 4 12.92 13.51 -3.18
C ASP A 4 13.39 14.59 -2.21
N ALA A 5 12.52 15.05 -1.32
CA ALA A 5 12.89 15.98 -0.27
C ALA A 5 13.95 15.38 0.67
N THR A 6 13.80 14.10 1.02
CA THR A 6 14.78 13.37 1.85
C THR A 6 16.11 13.22 1.14
N ARG A 7 16.13 12.93 -0.17
CA ARG A 7 17.36 12.89 -0.99
C ARG A 7 18.08 14.23 -1.01
N VAL A 8 17.35 15.32 -1.27
CA VAL A 8 17.93 16.67 -1.29
C VAL A 8 18.53 17.03 0.08
N LEU A 9 17.81 16.75 1.16
CA LEU A 9 18.31 17.02 2.52
C LEU A 9 19.56 16.20 2.84
N ALA A 10 19.56 14.90 2.53
CA ALA A 10 20.71 14.02 2.76
C ALA A 10 21.97 14.53 2.03
N ARG A 11 21.83 15.00 0.78
CA ARG A 11 22.94 15.62 0.03
C ARG A 11 23.43 16.91 0.68
N LEU A 12 22.51 17.77 1.16
CA LEU A 12 22.87 19.01 1.86
C LEU A 12 23.58 18.75 3.19
N GLU A 13 23.25 17.65 3.86
CA GLU A 13 23.88 17.22 5.13
C GLU A 13 25.19 16.43 4.91
N GLY A 14 25.59 16.20 3.65
CA GLY A 14 26.84 15.52 3.32
C GLY A 14 26.80 14.00 3.51
N VAL A 15 25.61 13.38 3.50
CA VAL A 15 25.47 11.92 3.51
C VAL A 15 26.10 11.35 2.23
N PRO A 16 26.95 10.29 2.31
CA PRO A 16 27.52 9.65 1.13
C PRO A 16 26.43 9.20 0.15
N GLU A 17 26.61 9.41 -1.15
CA GLU A 17 25.58 9.09 -2.17
C GLU A 17 25.15 7.62 -2.13
N SER A 18 26.05 6.71 -1.74
CA SER A 18 25.76 5.28 -1.53
C SER A 18 24.72 5.00 -0.44
N ASP A 19 24.59 5.91 0.52
CA ASP A 19 23.80 5.72 1.74
C ASP A 19 22.45 6.45 1.65
N ILE A 20 22.27 7.30 0.65
CA ILE A 20 21.05 8.12 0.49
C ILE A 20 19.82 7.27 0.20
N GLU A 21 19.87 6.36 -0.77
CA GLU A 21 18.71 5.50 -1.08
C GLU A 21 18.35 4.56 0.07
N PRO A 22 19.31 3.89 0.75
CA PRO A 22 19.03 3.17 1.98
C PRO A 22 18.38 4.04 3.08
N LEU A 23 18.86 5.27 3.27
CA LEU A 23 18.31 6.22 4.23
C LEU A 23 16.88 6.62 3.88
N VAL A 24 16.61 6.90 2.61
CA VAL A 24 15.28 7.23 2.09
C VAL A 24 14.32 6.06 2.31
N ALA A 25 14.72 4.85 1.92
CA ALA A 25 13.91 3.64 2.09
C ALA A 25 13.61 3.33 3.57
N ALA A 26 14.53 3.67 4.48
CA ALA A 26 14.32 3.50 5.91
C ALA A 26 13.37 4.55 6.52
N LYS A 27 13.34 5.77 5.95
CA LYS A 27 12.55 6.90 6.49
C LYS A 27 11.18 7.05 5.86
N TYR A 28 11.01 6.58 4.63
CA TYR A 28 9.81 6.78 3.84
C TYR A 28 9.52 5.54 3.01
N ASN A 29 8.29 5.05 3.13
CA ASN A 29 7.74 4.03 2.26
C ASN A 29 6.40 4.52 1.72
N HIS A 30 6.18 4.34 0.42
CA HIS A 30 4.89 4.59 -0.22
C HIS A 30 4.28 3.24 -0.57
N LEU A 31 3.28 2.82 0.21
CA LEU A 31 2.56 1.57 -0.01
C LEU A 31 1.20 1.85 -0.66
N VAL A 32 0.99 1.30 -1.85
CA VAL A 32 -0.28 1.38 -2.56
C VAL A 32 -1.04 0.07 -2.39
N CYS A 33 -2.27 0.15 -1.91
CA CYS A 33 -3.16 -1.01 -1.90
C CYS A 33 -3.92 -1.04 -3.22
N ALA A 34 -3.45 -1.89 -4.14
CA ALA A 34 -4.10 -2.10 -5.42
C ALA A 34 -5.17 -3.20 -5.31
N GLN A 35 -6.07 -3.20 -6.29
CA GLN A 35 -7.21 -4.13 -6.35
C GLN A 35 -6.76 -5.55 -6.77
N VAL A 36 -7.60 -6.26 -7.51
CA VAL A 36 -7.31 -7.61 -7.98
C VAL A 36 -6.31 -7.56 -9.14
N TYR A 37 -5.14 -8.18 -8.96
CA TYR A 37 -4.03 -8.26 -9.93
C TYR A 37 -3.40 -9.66 -9.87
N GLY A 38 -2.75 -10.13 -10.93
CA GLY A 38 -2.22 -11.51 -10.99
C GLY A 38 -3.28 -12.59 -11.13
N SER A 39 -4.50 -12.23 -11.56
CA SER A 39 -5.57 -13.15 -11.92
C SER A 39 -5.71 -13.24 -13.45
N GLU A 40 -6.18 -14.37 -13.95
CA GLU A 40 -6.36 -14.60 -15.38
C GLU A 40 -7.18 -13.47 -16.04
N GLY A 41 -6.71 -12.97 -17.19
CA GLY A 41 -7.34 -11.87 -17.92
C GLY A 41 -6.91 -10.45 -17.53
N ASN A 42 -6.04 -10.26 -16.52
CA ASN A 42 -5.53 -8.93 -16.11
C ASN A 42 -4.09 -8.64 -16.54
N GLN A 43 -3.53 -9.36 -17.51
CA GLN A 43 -2.11 -9.28 -17.87
C GLN A 43 -1.66 -7.84 -18.22
N GLU A 44 -2.46 -7.09 -18.99
CA GLU A 44 -2.13 -5.71 -19.35
C GLU A 44 -2.00 -4.80 -18.11
N LYS A 45 -2.85 -5.01 -17.09
CA LYS A 45 -2.78 -4.26 -15.84
C LYS A 45 -1.56 -4.66 -15.03
N ASP A 46 -1.21 -5.94 -15.00
CA ASP A 46 0.01 -6.42 -14.36
C ASP A 46 1.26 -5.79 -15.00
N ASP A 47 1.30 -5.71 -16.34
CA ASP A 47 2.42 -5.09 -17.07
C ASP A 47 2.53 -3.57 -16.76
N GLN A 48 1.41 -2.86 -16.72
CA GLN A 48 1.36 -1.43 -16.33
C GLN A 48 1.80 -1.22 -14.87
N MET A 49 1.43 -2.13 -13.97
CA MET A 49 1.84 -2.10 -12.57
C MET A 49 3.36 -2.32 -12.44
N ASP A 50 3.93 -3.23 -13.23
CA ASP A 50 5.37 -3.46 -13.27
C ASP A 50 6.11 -2.22 -13.81
N GLU A 51 5.62 -1.59 -14.89
CA GLU A 51 6.17 -0.33 -15.41
C GLU A 51 6.14 0.78 -14.35
N LEU A 52 5.04 0.88 -13.61
CA LEU A 52 4.87 1.86 -12.54
C LEU A 52 5.87 1.64 -11.41
N LEU A 53 6.08 0.39 -10.97
CA LEU A 53 7.08 0.05 -9.96
C LEU A 53 8.52 0.29 -10.42
N MET A 54 8.80 0.10 -11.71
CA MET A 54 10.11 0.42 -12.30
C MET A 54 10.35 1.93 -12.38
N THR A 55 9.31 2.70 -12.68
CA THR A 55 9.38 4.17 -12.79
C THR A 55 9.46 4.83 -11.41
N PHE A 56 8.76 4.28 -10.42
CA PHE A 56 8.73 4.77 -9.05
C PHE A 56 9.19 3.70 -8.06
N PRO A 57 10.51 3.40 -8.03
CA PRO A 57 11.03 2.27 -7.26
C PRO A 57 11.01 2.47 -5.73
N HIS A 58 10.66 3.67 -5.27
CA HIS A 58 10.39 3.98 -3.85
C HIS A 58 8.98 3.57 -3.42
N MET A 59 8.15 3.11 -4.35
CA MET A 59 6.80 2.62 -4.11
C MET A 59 6.79 1.10 -4.00
N SER A 60 5.83 0.60 -3.24
CA SER A 60 5.48 -0.81 -3.18
C SER A 60 3.97 -0.95 -3.31
N ILE A 61 3.53 -2.10 -3.82
CA ILE A 61 2.13 -2.38 -4.09
C ILE A 61 1.70 -3.64 -3.35
N VAL A 62 0.55 -3.60 -2.70
CA VAL A 62 -0.14 -4.79 -2.18
C VAL A 62 -1.29 -5.09 -3.11
N THR A 63 -1.33 -6.31 -3.63
CA THR A 63 -2.40 -6.79 -4.50
C THR A 63 -3.19 -7.89 -3.78
N ALA A 64 -4.45 -8.04 -4.13
CA ALA A 64 -5.22 -9.24 -3.82
C ALA A 64 -5.32 -10.13 -5.07
N HIS A 65 -5.30 -11.44 -4.89
CA HIS A 65 -5.56 -12.40 -5.97
C HIS A 65 -6.21 -13.66 -5.42
N PHE A 66 -6.90 -14.40 -6.28
CA PHE A 66 -7.48 -15.69 -5.95
C PHE A 66 -6.82 -16.81 -6.75
N GLU A 67 -6.81 -18.00 -6.17
CA GLU A 67 -6.32 -19.24 -6.77
C GLU A 67 -7.33 -20.35 -6.50
N ASP A 68 -7.51 -21.27 -7.45
CA ASP A 68 -8.42 -22.40 -7.26
C ASP A 68 -7.94 -23.34 -6.12
N GLU A 69 -8.88 -23.88 -5.36
CA GLU A 69 -8.61 -24.93 -4.39
C GLU A 69 -8.47 -26.28 -5.09
N ASP A 70 -7.27 -26.87 -5.05
CA ASP A 70 -7.12 -28.31 -5.31
C ASP A 70 -8.12 -29.08 -4.43
N GLU A 71 -8.87 -30.02 -5.02
CA GLU A 71 -9.97 -30.80 -4.42
C GLU A 71 -9.62 -31.56 -3.11
N SER A 72 -8.36 -31.56 -2.67
CA SER A 72 -7.82 -32.42 -1.61
C SER A 72 -7.84 -31.84 -0.19
N THR A 73 -8.33 -30.62 0.05
CA THR A 73 -8.26 -29.99 1.39
C THR A 73 -9.59 -29.42 1.88
N ILE A 74 -10.47 -30.30 2.39
CA ILE A 74 -11.67 -29.90 3.14
C ILE A 74 -11.27 -29.67 4.62
N PRO A 75 -11.41 -28.47 5.20
CA PRO A 75 -11.11 -28.24 6.61
C PRO A 75 -12.23 -28.77 7.52
N GLU A 76 -11.85 -29.49 8.57
CA GLU A 76 -12.74 -30.22 9.49
C GLU A 76 -13.60 -29.32 10.41
N HIS A 77 -13.38 -28.00 10.45
CA HIS A 77 -14.10 -27.10 11.37
C HIS A 77 -14.54 -25.78 10.71
N GLY A 78 -15.81 -25.79 10.27
CA GLY A 78 -16.78 -24.70 10.19
C GLY A 78 -16.33 -23.26 9.95
N ILE A 79 -16.34 -22.84 8.67
CA ILE A 79 -17.13 -21.71 8.10
C ILE A 79 -17.35 -22.10 6.64
N ALA A 80 -18.60 -22.14 6.15
CA ALA A 80 -18.87 -22.38 4.74
C ALA A 80 -18.20 -21.29 3.89
N ARG A 81 -17.21 -21.65 3.07
CA ARG A 81 -16.53 -20.73 2.15
C ARG A 81 -17.30 -20.71 0.84
N PRO A 82 -17.43 -19.55 0.16
CA PRO A 82 -17.90 -19.53 -1.21
C PRO A 82 -16.96 -20.38 -2.06
N GLU A 83 -17.56 -21.13 -2.97
CA GLU A 83 -17.02 -22.24 -3.76
C GLU A 83 -15.58 -22.05 -4.28
N GLY A 84 -14.72 -23.03 -4.02
CA GLY A 84 -13.58 -23.39 -4.88
C GLY A 84 -12.36 -22.48 -4.95
N VAL A 85 -12.30 -21.34 -4.23
CA VAL A 85 -11.16 -20.39 -4.37
C VAL A 85 -10.55 -19.93 -3.05
N ARG A 86 -9.22 -19.78 -3.03
CA ARG A 86 -8.44 -19.17 -1.94
C ARG A 86 -7.95 -17.80 -2.33
N TRP A 87 -8.17 -16.85 -1.43
CA TRP A 87 -7.69 -15.49 -1.57
C TRP A 87 -6.36 -15.28 -0.86
N TYR A 88 -5.49 -14.51 -1.50
CA TYR A 88 -4.18 -14.13 -1.00
C TYR A 88 -3.99 -12.63 -1.17
N MET A 89 -3.25 -12.02 -0.25
CA MET A 89 -2.56 -10.76 -0.53
C MET A 89 -1.11 -11.04 -0.90
N THR A 90 -0.54 -10.23 -1.79
CA THR A 90 0.87 -10.29 -2.15
C THR A 90 1.47 -8.90 -2.17
N HIS A 91 2.67 -8.75 -1.59
CA HIS A 91 3.43 -7.51 -1.62
C HIS A 91 4.46 -7.51 -2.75
N ARG A 92 4.36 -6.56 -3.67
CA ARG A 92 5.23 -6.40 -4.84
C ARG A 92 6.04 -5.11 -4.74
N ARG A 93 7.33 -5.17 -5.09
CA ARG A 93 8.24 -4.01 -5.11
C ARG A 93 9.35 -4.17 -6.14
N ALA A 94 10.01 -3.08 -6.51
CA ALA A 94 11.22 -3.14 -7.32
C ALA A 94 12.37 -3.85 -6.56
N ALA A 95 13.10 -4.69 -7.28
CA ALA A 95 14.41 -5.22 -6.90
C ALA A 95 15.50 -4.37 -7.51
N PHE A 96 16.63 -4.25 -6.81
CA PHE A 96 17.73 -3.39 -7.19
C PHE A 96 19.02 -4.19 -7.37
N ASP A 97 19.86 -3.76 -8.30
CA ASP A 97 21.23 -4.24 -8.40
C ASP A 97 22.15 -3.61 -7.34
N ALA A 98 23.43 -4.00 -7.35
CA ALA A 98 24.44 -3.45 -6.46
C ALA A 98 24.71 -1.94 -6.67
N ARG A 99 24.23 -1.35 -7.77
CA ARG A 99 24.37 0.08 -8.08
C ARG A 99 23.09 0.87 -7.76
N GLY A 100 22.05 0.20 -7.24
CA GLY A 100 20.78 0.81 -6.90
C GLY A 100 19.86 1.05 -8.10
N ALA A 101 20.14 0.44 -9.26
CA ALA A 101 19.24 0.50 -10.40
C ALA A 101 18.15 -0.58 -10.28
N PRO A 102 16.87 -0.27 -10.59
CA PRO A 102 15.81 -1.27 -10.60
C PRO A 102 16.05 -2.29 -11.73
N ILE A 103 15.98 -3.59 -11.40
CA ILE A 103 16.29 -4.70 -12.33
C ILE A 103 15.14 -5.68 -12.53
N GLY A 104 14.06 -5.56 -11.75
CA GLY A 104 12.97 -6.50 -11.76
C GLY A 104 11.94 -6.17 -10.68
N ILE A 105 10.81 -6.87 -10.71
CA ILE A 105 9.83 -6.84 -9.63
C ILE A 105 9.96 -8.11 -8.80
N VAL A 106 9.95 -7.96 -7.48
CA VAL A 106 9.94 -9.09 -6.54
C VAL A 106 8.65 -9.11 -5.76
N SER A 107 8.08 -10.30 -5.64
CA SER A 107 6.94 -10.58 -4.78
C SER A 107 7.41 -11.14 -3.45
N SER A 108 6.79 -10.69 -2.36
CA SER A 108 7.04 -11.10 -0.99
C SER A 108 5.72 -11.18 -0.22
N HIS A 109 5.72 -11.81 0.96
CA HIS A 109 4.56 -11.82 1.86
C HIS A 109 3.26 -12.25 1.18
N ARG A 110 3.26 -13.41 0.50
CA ARG A 110 2.03 -14.04 0.02
C ARG A 110 1.28 -14.62 1.22
N ILE A 111 0.27 -13.89 1.70
CA ILE A 111 -0.48 -14.22 2.92
C ILE A 111 -1.89 -14.65 2.54
N ARG A 112 -2.33 -15.81 3.05
CA ARG A 112 -3.70 -16.29 2.87
C ARG A 112 -4.68 -15.41 3.64
N LEU A 113 -5.69 -14.90 2.95
CA LEU A 113 -6.77 -14.12 3.56
C LEU A 113 -7.80 -15.05 4.23
N PRO A 114 -8.48 -14.60 5.31
CA PRO A 114 -9.44 -15.44 6.04
C PRO A 114 -10.68 -15.77 5.22
N GLY A 115 -10.99 -14.99 4.18
CA GLY A 115 -12.13 -15.16 3.30
C GLY A 115 -11.98 -14.37 2.00
N HIS A 116 -13.10 -14.20 1.29
CA HIS A 116 -13.17 -13.44 0.05
C HIS A 116 -12.85 -11.96 0.30
N ALA A 117 -11.85 -11.43 -0.42
CA ALA A 117 -11.46 -10.03 -0.33
C ALA A 117 -12.46 -9.14 -1.08
N ILE A 118 -13.11 -8.22 -0.38
CA ILE A 118 -14.01 -7.23 -0.96
C ILE A 118 -13.19 -5.98 -1.32
N VAL A 119 -12.37 -6.11 -2.36
CA VAL A 119 -11.54 -5.04 -2.90
C VAL A 119 -12.13 -4.46 -4.17
N GLY A 120 -11.85 -3.19 -4.47
CA GLY A 120 -12.43 -2.50 -5.62
C GLY A 120 -12.74 -1.04 -5.34
N GLU A 121 -13.19 -0.31 -6.36
CA GLU A 121 -13.55 1.09 -6.22
C GLU A 121 -14.68 1.28 -5.18
N GLY A 122 -14.49 2.20 -4.24
CA GLY A 122 -15.44 2.47 -3.15
C GLY A 122 -15.59 1.33 -2.13
N LYS A 123 -14.70 0.33 -2.13
CA LYS A 123 -14.78 -0.79 -1.18
C LYS A 123 -13.94 -0.53 0.08
N PRO A 124 -14.48 -0.87 1.27
CA PRO A 124 -13.83 -0.56 2.54
C PRO A 124 -12.56 -1.37 2.81
N GLU A 125 -12.41 -2.57 2.20
CA GLU A 125 -11.27 -3.45 2.54
C GLU A 125 -9.95 -3.05 1.89
N ASN A 126 -9.96 -2.13 0.91
CA ASN A 126 -8.73 -1.68 0.23
C ASN A 126 -7.67 -1.18 1.24
N GLN A 127 -8.08 -0.44 2.27
CA GLN A 127 -7.17 0.13 3.26
C GLN A 127 -6.61 -0.94 4.21
N ASN A 128 -7.35 -2.02 4.44
CA ASN A 128 -6.96 -3.08 5.37
C ASN A 128 -5.85 -3.98 4.81
N LEU A 129 -5.75 -4.11 3.49
CA LEU A 129 -4.75 -4.96 2.84
C LEU A 129 -3.32 -4.52 3.15
N GLY A 130 -3.02 -3.23 3.03
CA GLY A 130 -1.66 -2.73 3.21
C GLY A 130 -1.30 -2.39 4.65
N MET A 131 -2.27 -2.27 5.55
CA MET A 131 -2.02 -1.82 6.92
C MET A 131 -1.02 -2.74 7.66
N ALA A 132 -1.06 -4.05 7.41
CA ALA A 132 -0.13 -5.00 8.00
C ALA A 132 1.33 -4.85 7.53
N LEU A 133 1.54 -4.14 6.41
CA LEU A 133 2.84 -3.90 5.79
C LEU A 133 3.30 -2.44 5.93
N ALA A 134 2.43 -1.56 6.44
CA ALA A 134 2.80 -0.20 6.78
C ALA A 134 3.75 -0.21 7.99
N THR A 135 4.94 0.34 7.82
CA THR A 135 5.96 0.43 8.85
C THR A 135 6.36 1.88 9.10
N GLY A 136 6.87 2.16 10.29
CA GLY A 136 7.28 3.51 10.71
C GLY A 136 6.50 4.01 11.93
N MET A 137 6.90 5.19 12.44
CA MET A 137 6.25 5.79 13.61
C MET A 137 4.94 6.50 13.28
N TYR A 138 4.76 6.90 12.02
CA TYR A 138 3.59 7.63 11.55
C TYR A 138 3.10 6.96 10.27
N VAL A 139 1.81 6.65 10.24
CA VAL A 139 1.12 6.14 9.05
C VAL A 139 0.14 7.20 8.60
N GLN A 140 0.24 7.58 7.33
CA GLN A 140 -0.72 8.47 6.69
C GLN A 140 -1.44 7.67 5.62
N THR A 141 -2.76 7.56 5.73
CA THR A 141 -3.62 6.96 4.72
C THR A 141 -4.17 8.05 3.81
N ILE A 142 -4.15 7.81 2.51
CA ILE A 142 -4.76 8.69 1.51
C ILE A 142 -5.73 7.81 0.71
N ASP A 143 -7.01 8.16 0.72
CA ASP A 143 -7.99 7.52 -0.16
C ASP A 143 -7.85 8.15 -1.55
N MET A 144 -7.78 7.32 -2.61
CA MET A 144 -7.61 7.78 -3.99
C MET A 144 -8.83 8.56 -4.54
N ASN A 145 -9.98 8.46 -3.87
CA ASN A 145 -11.21 9.14 -4.27
C ASN A 145 -11.41 10.51 -3.58
N GLN A 146 -10.49 10.95 -2.73
CA GLN A 146 -10.59 12.23 -1.99
C GLN A 146 -9.92 13.41 -2.72
N ASP A 147 -10.66 14.40 -3.21
CA ASP A 147 -10.04 15.58 -3.79
C ASP A 147 -9.04 16.31 -2.84
N ALA A 148 -8.05 16.98 -3.43
CA ALA A 148 -7.03 17.78 -2.73
C ALA A 148 -6.01 17.02 -1.84
N HIS A 149 -5.72 15.74 -2.15
CA HIS A 149 -4.76 14.87 -1.44
C HIS A 149 -3.40 15.53 -1.09
N LEU A 150 -2.82 16.28 -2.04
CA LEU A 150 -1.50 16.90 -1.84
C LEU A 150 -1.57 18.02 -0.80
N ALA A 151 -2.63 18.83 -0.82
CA ALA A 151 -2.81 19.92 0.11
C ALA A 151 -3.10 19.41 1.53
N GLU A 152 -3.92 18.36 1.67
CA GLU A 152 -4.18 17.72 2.96
C GLU A 152 -2.93 17.02 3.53
N ALA A 153 -2.18 16.30 2.69
CA ALA A 153 -0.93 15.66 3.11
C ALA A 153 0.13 16.67 3.58
N LEU A 154 0.25 17.82 2.91
CA LEU A 154 1.16 18.88 3.34
C LEU A 154 0.71 19.55 4.65
N LYS A 155 -0.61 19.64 4.91
CA LYS A 155 -1.16 20.18 6.16
C LYS A 155 -0.99 19.22 7.34
N LEU A 156 -1.10 17.91 7.11
CA LEU A 156 -1.01 16.89 8.16
C LEU A 156 0.30 16.96 8.95
N ARG A 157 1.43 17.24 8.29
CA ARG A 157 2.71 17.47 8.98
C ARG A 157 2.63 18.63 9.98
N ASN A 158 2.02 19.75 9.58
CA ASN A 158 1.88 20.92 10.45
C ASN A 158 0.92 20.66 11.62
N VAL A 159 -0.15 19.90 11.38
CA VAL A 159 -1.11 19.46 12.40
C VAL A 159 -0.43 18.52 13.41
N LEU A 160 0.31 17.52 12.94
CA LEU A 160 1.03 16.58 13.80
C LEU A 160 2.11 17.27 14.65
N ALA A 161 2.75 18.31 14.10
CA ALA A 161 3.70 19.14 14.84
C ALA A 161 3.07 19.94 15.99
N GLN A 162 1.74 20.13 16.01
CA GLN A 162 1.05 20.75 17.15
C GLN A 162 0.89 19.80 18.34
N PHE A 163 1.07 18.49 18.15
CA PHE A 163 0.83 17.48 19.18
C PHE A 163 2.10 17.06 19.95
N VAL A 164 3.04 17.98 20.17
CA VAL A 164 4.20 17.76 21.04
C VAL A 164 3.79 17.74 22.52
N GLY A 165 3.82 16.57 23.15
CA GLY A 165 3.45 16.35 24.55
C GLY A 165 2.71 15.03 24.77
N ASN A 166 2.07 14.86 25.92
CA ASN A 166 1.28 13.67 26.24
C ASN A 166 -0.13 13.76 25.61
N THR A 167 -0.18 13.82 24.28
CA THR A 167 -1.43 14.04 23.52
C THR A 167 -1.93 12.73 22.95
N ARG A 168 -3.17 12.36 23.27
CA ARG A 168 -3.84 11.18 22.73
C ARG A 168 -4.98 11.63 21.82
N LEU A 169 -4.85 11.36 20.52
CA LEU A 169 -5.91 11.60 19.56
C LEU A 169 -6.92 10.46 19.69
N VAL A 170 -8.03 10.71 20.40
CA VAL A 170 -9.23 9.88 20.34
C VAL A 170 -10.03 10.46 19.18
N GLY A 171 -10.26 9.65 18.14
CA GLY A 171 -10.71 10.10 16.81
C GLY A 171 -11.79 11.19 16.82
N PHE A 172 -11.83 11.98 15.75
CA PHE A 172 -12.96 12.87 15.52
C PHE A 172 -14.24 12.03 15.45
N PRO A 173 -15.36 12.47 16.07
CA PRO A 173 -16.64 11.88 15.77
C PRO A 173 -16.90 12.10 14.27
N GLU A 174 -16.75 11.04 13.48
CA GLU A 174 -17.24 11.03 12.11
C GLU A 174 -18.75 11.23 12.17
N GLN A 175 -19.21 12.43 11.81
CA GLN A 175 -20.57 12.54 11.31
C GLN A 175 -20.59 11.90 9.93
N MET A 176 -20.97 10.62 9.90
CA MET A 176 -21.34 9.92 8.68
C MET A 176 -22.58 10.61 8.10
N ILE A 177 -22.39 11.61 7.23
CA ILE A 177 -23.46 12.17 6.42
C ILE A 177 -23.59 11.25 5.20
N THR A 178 -24.50 10.28 5.28
CA THR A 178 -24.93 9.54 4.10
C THR A 178 -25.90 10.42 3.32
N ASP A 179 -25.40 11.25 2.42
CA ASP A 179 -26.24 11.84 1.38
C ASP A 179 -26.16 10.97 0.11
N ARG A 180 -27.29 10.85 -0.61
CA ARG A 180 -27.41 10.05 -1.84
C ARG A 180 -26.88 10.79 -3.07
N SER A 181 -25.89 11.65 -2.91
CA SER A 181 -25.24 12.37 -4.00
C SER A 181 -23.81 11.86 -4.21
N GLY A 182 -23.67 10.53 -4.33
CA GLY A 182 -22.48 9.97 -4.94
C GLY A 182 -22.53 10.25 -6.43
N SER A 183 -21.76 11.24 -6.89
CA SER A 183 -21.47 11.40 -8.31
C SER A 183 -20.58 10.24 -8.73
N VAL A 184 -21.11 9.40 -9.62
CA VAL A 184 -20.32 8.57 -10.53
C VAL A 184 -19.66 9.48 -11.55
#